data_AF-A0A3D3NZ78-F1
#
_entry.id   AF-A0A3D3NZ78-F1
#
_cell.length_a   1.000
_cell.length_b   1.000
_cell.length_c   1.000
_cell.angle_alpha   90.00
_cell.angle_beta   90.00
_cell.angle_gamma   90.00
#
_symmetry.space_group_name_H-M   'P 1'
#
loop_
_entity.id
_entity.type
_entity.pdbx_description
1 polymer ?
#
loop_
_entity_poly.entity_id
_entity_poly.type
_entity_poly.pdbx_seq_one_letter_code
_entity_poly.pdbx_strand_id
1 'polypeptide(L)'
;MKTKLSLLVTLITSLAFSHEGVELGPNGGRIVEFSNNETLHGEVTVKGGTIHIAVLGKDMKPVAMDKQSLTATTGDRAKPVKLEVTKDAK
;
A
#
# COMPACT_ATOMS: atom_id res chain seq x y z
N MET A 1 -13.84 -0.37 -45.67
CA MET A 1 -13.96 0.67 -44.63
C MET A 1 -14.72 0.22 -43.36
N LYS A 2 -15.43 -0.93 -43.37
CA LYS A 2 -16.29 -1.36 -42.25
C LYS A 2 -15.56 -2.15 -41.14
N THR A 3 -14.39 -2.72 -41.41
CA THR A 3 -13.60 -3.53 -40.46
C THR A 3 -12.69 -2.74 -39.53
N LYS A 4 -12.32 -1.50 -39.90
CA LYS A 4 -11.49 -0.63 -39.04
C LYS A 4 -12.26 0.00 -37.89
N LEU A 5 -13.60 0.08 -38.00
CA LEU A 5 -14.45 0.67 -36.97
C LEU A 5 -14.67 -0.29 -35.79
N SER A 6 -14.68 -1.61 -36.02
CA SER A 6 -14.85 -2.61 -34.96
C SER A 6 -13.65 -2.75 -34.03
N LEU A 7 -12.43 -2.48 -34.50
CA LEU A 7 -11.22 -2.58 -33.67
C LEU A 7 -11.08 -1.41 -32.67
N LEU A 8 -11.67 -0.26 -32.99
CA LEU A 8 -11.62 0.92 -32.13
C LEU A 8 -12.58 0.80 -30.94
N VAL A 9 -13.70 0.10 -31.11
CA VAL A 9 -14.74 -0.05 -30.05
C VAL A 9 -14.28 -1.00 -28.94
N THR A 10 -13.47 -2.02 -29.23
CA THR A 10 -12.93 -2.94 -28.20
C THR A 10 -11.79 -2.33 -27.37
N LEU A 11 -11.09 -1.31 -27.89
CA LEU A 11 -10.01 -0.66 -27.14
C LEU A 11 -10.56 0.26 -26.03
N ILE A 12 -11.72 0.89 -26.28
CA ILE A 12 -12.30 1.90 -25.38
C ILE A 12 -12.99 1.27 -24.15
N THR A 13 -13.50 0.03 -24.27
CA THR A 13 -14.19 -0.65 -23.16
C THR A 13 -13.25 -1.18 -22.07
N SER A 14 -11.93 -1.23 -22.31
CA SER A 14 -10.95 -1.63 -21.30
C SER A 14 -10.69 -0.57 -20.21
N LEU A 15 -11.07 0.68 -20.46
CA LEU A 15 -10.84 1.81 -19.55
C LEU A 15 -11.96 1.99 -18.49
N ALA A 16 -13.03 1.21 -18.57
CA ALA A 16 -14.26 1.44 -17.80
C ALA A 16 -14.32 0.72 -16.43
N PHE A 17 -13.21 0.18 -15.94
CA PHE A 17 -13.13 -0.41 -14.59
C PHE A 17 -12.30 0.44 -13.63
N SER A 18 -12.52 1.77 -13.61
CA SER A 18 -12.23 2.58 -12.42
C SER A 18 -13.40 2.44 -11.46
N HIS A 19 -13.52 1.28 -10.81
CA HIS A 19 -14.03 1.33 -9.45
C HIS A 19 -12.95 2.07 -8.67
N GLU A 20 -13.27 3.17 -8.01
CA GLU A 20 -12.37 3.82 -7.03
C GLU A 20 -12.14 2.86 -5.86
N GLY A 21 -11.45 1.75 -6.15
CA GLY A 21 -11.01 0.78 -5.18
C GLY A 21 -9.89 1.38 -4.38
N VAL A 22 -9.81 1.00 -3.11
CA VAL A 22 -8.67 1.37 -2.28
C VAL A 22 -7.40 0.83 -2.93
N GLU A 23 -6.45 1.71 -3.23
CA GLU A 23 -5.20 1.35 -3.89
C GLU A 23 -4.48 0.25 -3.11
N LEU A 24 -4.11 -0.81 -3.82
CA LEU A 24 -3.37 -1.94 -3.25
C LEU A 24 -1.90 -1.82 -3.58
N GLY A 25 -1.06 -2.09 -2.59
CA GLY A 25 0.38 -2.13 -2.77
C GLY A 25 0.89 -3.43 -3.40
N PRO A 26 2.20 -3.50 -3.68
CA PRO A 26 2.85 -4.66 -4.31
C PRO A 26 2.78 -5.94 -3.45
N ASN A 27 2.53 -5.83 -2.14
CA ASN A 27 2.32 -6.97 -1.25
C ASN A 27 0.82 -7.30 -1.04
N GLY A 28 -0.09 -6.66 -1.78
CA GLY A 28 -1.55 -6.82 -1.66
C GLY A 28 -2.17 -6.12 -0.45
N GLY A 29 -1.41 -5.26 0.22
CA GLY A 29 -1.82 -4.48 1.38
C GLY A 29 -2.49 -3.16 1.01
N ARG A 30 -2.82 -2.38 2.04
CA ARG A 30 -3.35 -1.02 1.88
C ARG A 30 -2.23 0.00 1.95
N ILE A 31 -2.26 0.96 1.04
CA ILE A 31 -1.30 2.06 1.01
C ILE A 31 -1.75 3.18 1.93
N VAL A 32 -0.81 3.67 2.72
CA VAL A 32 -0.92 4.85 3.58
C VAL A 32 0.22 5.78 3.22
N GLU A 33 -0.06 7.02 2.86
CA GLU A 33 0.99 7.99 2.59
C GLU A 33 1.67 8.42 3.90
N PHE A 34 3.00 8.29 3.97
CA PHE A 34 3.81 8.72 5.11
C PHE A 34 4.48 10.09 4.89
N SER A 35 4.34 10.64 3.69
CA SER A 35 4.80 11.97 3.28
C SER A 35 3.61 12.88 2.94
N ASN A 36 3.89 14.14 2.58
CA ASN A 36 2.89 15.09 2.05
C ASN A 36 3.05 15.32 0.53
N ASN A 37 3.84 14.48 -0.14
CA ASN A 37 4.29 14.67 -1.53
C ASN A 37 4.55 13.35 -2.27
N GLU A 38 3.94 12.27 -1.79
CA GLU A 38 3.96 10.90 -2.35
C GLU A 38 5.37 10.30 -2.48
N THR A 39 6.34 10.79 -1.72
CA THR A 39 7.72 10.29 -1.77
C THR A 39 7.92 9.06 -0.90
N LEU A 40 7.08 8.88 0.12
CA LEU A 40 7.14 7.75 1.05
C LEU A 40 5.74 7.21 1.34
N HIS A 41 5.60 5.90 1.19
CA HIS A 41 4.37 5.15 1.41
C HIS A 41 4.60 4.03 2.40
N GLY A 42 3.64 3.78 3.27
CA GLY A 42 3.54 2.56 4.07
C GLY A 42 2.52 1.61 3.46
N GLU A 43 2.92 0.39 3.15
CA GLU A 43 1.98 -0.67 2.81
C GLU A 43 1.70 -1.54 4.03
N VAL A 44 0.45 -1.53 4.49
CA VAL A 44 -0.02 -2.31 5.64
C VAL A 44 -0.64 -3.62 5.18
N THR A 45 -0.10 -4.74 5.66
CA THR A 45 -0.67 -6.09 5.46
C THR A 45 -0.86 -6.79 6.81
N VAL A 46 -1.79 -7.75 6.86
CA VAL A 46 -1.95 -8.65 8.01
C VAL A 46 -1.63 -10.06 7.57
N LYS A 47 -0.65 -10.69 8.22
CA LYS A 47 -0.25 -12.08 7.96
C LYS A 47 -0.08 -12.80 9.30
N GLY A 48 -0.75 -13.93 9.47
CA GLY A 48 -0.63 -14.73 10.70
C GLY A 48 -0.93 -13.96 12.00
N GLY A 49 -1.86 -13.00 11.97
CA GLY A 49 -2.18 -12.15 13.13
C GLY A 49 -1.18 -11.04 13.42
N THR A 50 -0.12 -10.91 12.62
CA THR A 50 0.88 -9.83 12.72
C THR A 50 0.63 -8.77 11.65
N ILE A 51 0.74 -7.50 12.04
CA ILE A 51 0.71 -6.37 11.11
C ILE A 51 2.13 -6.19 10.56
N HIS A 52 2.27 -6.21 9.25
CA HIS A 52 3.52 -5.88 8.57
C HIS A 52 3.35 -4.54 7.87
N ILE A 53 4.38 -3.69 7.99
CA ILE A 53 4.43 -2.38 7.33
C ILE A 53 5.68 -2.37 6.45
N ALA A 54 5.48 -2.42 5.13
CA ALA A 54 6.56 -2.21 4.18
C ALA A 54 6.69 -0.70 3.90
N VAL A 55 7.92 -0.18 3.97
CA VAL A 55 8.20 1.22 3.62
C VAL A 55 8.61 1.28 2.16
N LEU A 56 7.82 1.98 1.35
CA LEU A 56 7.95 2.05 -0.09
C LEU A 56 8.23 3.49 -0.54
N GLY A 57 8.98 3.64 -1.62
CA GLY A 57 9.20 4.91 -2.28
C GLY A 57 8.05 5.24 -3.24
N LYS A 58 8.18 6.39 -3.91
CA LYS A 58 7.22 6.83 -4.94
C LYS A 58 6.99 5.80 -6.06
N ASP A 59 7.99 4.98 -6.37
CA ASP A 59 7.91 3.94 -7.40
C ASP A 59 7.40 2.60 -6.87
N MET A 60 6.84 2.59 -5.65
CA MET A 60 6.30 1.41 -4.95
C MET A 60 7.36 0.34 -4.68
N LYS A 61 8.65 0.70 -4.67
CA LYS A 61 9.73 -0.21 -4.29
C LYS A 61 10.17 -0.01 -2.84
N PRO A 62 10.67 -1.06 -2.17
CA PRO A 62 11.21 -0.94 -0.82
C PRO A 62 12.31 0.12 -0.73
N VAL A 63 12.26 0.91 0.34
CA VAL A 63 13.29 1.92 0.66
C VAL A 63 14.11 1.45 1.84
N ALA A 64 15.44 1.50 1.70
CA ALA A 64 16.35 1.24 2.81
C ALA A 64 16.22 2.37 3.85
N MET A 65 15.96 1.98 5.10
CA MET A 65 15.86 2.92 6.22
C MET A 65 17.05 2.76 7.16
N ASP A 66 17.88 3.80 7.26
CA ASP A 66 19.08 3.82 8.11
C ASP A 66 18.73 3.88 9.60
N LYS A 67 17.74 4.69 9.96
CA LYS A 67 17.21 4.82 11.31
C LYS A 67 15.68 4.82 11.23
N GLN A 68 15.06 3.82 11.85
CA GLN A 68 13.61 3.76 11.96
C GLN A 68 13.23 3.40 13.39
N SER A 69 12.23 4.09 13.91
CA SER A 69 11.59 3.77 15.19
C SER A 69 10.10 3.72 14.93
N LEU A 70 9.50 2.55 15.13
CA LEU A 70 8.06 2.36 15.07
C LEU A 70 7.58 1.97 16.47
N THR A 71 6.60 2.71 16.97
CA THR A 71 5.89 2.37 18.21
C THR A 71 4.45 2.10 17.84
N ALA A 72 3.97 0.91 18.18
CA ALA A 72 2.56 0.55 18.05
C ALA A 72 1.96 0.34 19.45
N THR A 73 0.73 0.81 19.62
CA THR A 73 -0.03 0.66 20.87
C THR A 73 -1.44 0.20 20.55
N THR A 74 -2.00 -0.63 21.42
CA THR A 74 -3.38 -1.13 21.34
C THR A 74 -4.11 -0.92 22.67
N GLY A 75 -5.38 -1.31 22.75
CA GLY A 75 -6.19 -1.26 23.96
C GLY A 75 -6.89 0.07 24.18
N ASP A 76 -7.35 0.29 25.41
CA ASP A 76 -8.08 1.49 25.81
C ASP A 76 -7.18 2.73 25.72
N ARG A 77 -7.72 3.84 25.19
CA ARG A 77 -6.99 5.11 25.06
C ARG A 77 -6.45 5.63 26.39
N ALA A 78 -7.14 5.39 27.51
CA ALA A 78 -6.72 5.77 28.84
C ALA A 78 -5.64 4.85 29.43
N LYS A 79 -5.49 3.62 28.90
CA LYS A 79 -4.51 2.61 29.34
C LYS A 79 -3.95 1.84 28.14
N PRO A 80 -3.15 2.48 27.28
CA PRO A 80 -2.63 1.86 26.08
C PRO A 80 -1.60 0.78 26.44
N VAL A 81 -1.64 -0.32 25.70
CA VAL A 81 -0.67 -1.43 25.77
C VAL A 81 0.29 -1.31 24.60
N LYS A 82 1.60 -1.28 24.89
CA LYS A 82 2.64 -1.24 23.86
C LYS A 82 2.77 -2.62 23.21
N LEU A 83 2.78 -2.65 21.87
CA LEU A 83 3.04 -3.85 21.09
C LEU A 83 4.55 -4.01 20.88
N GLU A 84 4.99 -5.26 20.79
CA GLU A 84 6.32 -5.57 20.29
C GLU A 84 6.41 -5.18 18.81
N VAL A 85 7.52 -4.55 18.45
CA VAL A 85 7.82 -4.16 17.08
C VAL A 85 9.23 -4.62 16.76
N THR A 86 9.34 -5.49 15.78
CA THR A 86 10.61 -6.01 15.29
C THR A 86 10.82 -5.60 13.84
N LYS A 87 12.08 -5.42 13.44
CA LYS A 87 12.44 -5.25 12.03
C LYS A 87 12.41 -6.64 11.39
N ASP A 88 11.58 -6.81 10.37
CA ASP A 88 11.60 -8.02 9.55
C ASP A 88 12.93 -8.07 8.78
N ALA A 89 13.55 -9.24 8.69
CA ALA A 89 14.91 -9.42 8.19
C ALA A 89 14.99 -9.49 6.65
N LYS A 90 13.96 -9.00 5.95
CA LYS A 90 13.82 -9.11 4.49
C LYS A 90 14.10 -7.79 3.77
#